data_AF-A0A2D1SVA8-F1
#
_entry.id   AF-A0A2D1SVA8-F1
#
_cell.length_a   1.000
_cell.length_b   1.000
_cell.length_c   1.000
_cell.angle_alpha   90.00
_cell.angle_beta   90.00
_cell.angle_gamma   90.00
#
_symmetry.space_group_name_H-M   'P 1'
#
loop_
_entity.id
_entity.type
_entity.pdbx_description
1 polymer ?
#
loop_
_entity_poly.entity_id
_entity_poly.type
_entity_poly.pdbx_seq_one_letter_code
_entity_poly.pdbx_strand_id
1 'polypeptide(L)'
;MRKFIGIGLIFFIVSFVYMLFYGTPWGNVQAKREIVHYLENKYGEPFHVKQPRFWIMDGNFHAEASPAARPDLIFIVGTEQGEEGIQDSYLRESWRYEGHRDVAAIVTPYYKAKKIFVELYNPSPPIDNADLYAYEKYRQLDIIIDLQKTSIASKQEENMKIYQVLMAIVQQEIPIKNLSFWFKNGLFRINKTELLQLRNETELFTYWVSK
;
A
#
# COMPACT_ATOMS: atom_id res chain seq x y z
N MET A 1 -45.29 21.01 30.73
CA MET A 1 -43.95 21.62 30.90
C MET A 1 -42.86 20.60 31.27
N ARG A 2 -42.96 19.86 32.39
CA ARG A 2 -41.95 18.85 32.81
C ARG A 2 -41.55 17.80 31.75
N LYS A 3 -42.51 17.26 30.97
CA LYS A 3 -42.23 16.28 29.90
C LYS A 3 -41.43 16.86 28.72
N PHE A 4 -41.63 18.14 28.40
CA PHE A 4 -40.89 18.83 27.33
C PHE A 4 -39.44 19.13 27.75
N ILE A 5 -39.21 19.43 29.02
CA ILE A 5 -37.87 19.61 29.58
C ILE A 5 -37.08 18.30 29.53
N GLY A 6 -37.72 17.16 29.84
CA GLY A 6 -37.11 15.84 29.75
C GLY A 6 -36.68 15.45 28.33
N ILE A 7 -37.53 15.70 27.33
CA ILE A 7 -37.22 15.42 25.92
C ILE A 7 -36.07 16.31 25.42
N GLY A 8 -36.07 17.58 25.77
CA GLY A 8 -34.98 18.51 25.41
C GLY A 8 -33.63 18.07 25.99
N LEU A 9 -33.62 17.62 27.25
CA LEU A 9 -32.39 17.13 27.90
C LEU A 9 -31.86 15.85 27.24
N ILE A 10 -32.74 14.91 26.90
CA ILE A 10 -32.35 13.68 26.17
C ILE A 10 -31.75 14.03 24.82
N PHE A 11 -32.38 14.94 24.07
CA PHE A 11 -31.85 15.37 22.76
C PHE A 11 -30.47 16.03 22.87
N PHE A 12 -30.28 16.86 23.91
CA PHE A 12 -28.98 17.47 24.19
C PHE A 12 -27.91 16.43 24.52
N ILE A 13 -28.21 15.46 25.40
CA ILE A 13 -27.27 14.39 25.76
C ILE A 13 -26.91 13.54 24.55
N VAL A 14 -27.89 13.14 23.74
CA VAL A 14 -27.64 12.35 22.51
C VAL A 14 -26.77 13.13 21.53
N SER A 15 -27.04 14.42 21.33
CA SER A 15 -26.25 15.29 20.46
C SER A 15 -24.82 15.47 20.98
N PHE A 16 -24.66 15.66 22.29
CA PHE A 16 -23.36 15.80 22.94
C PHE A 16 -22.53 14.51 22.85
N VAL A 17 -23.14 13.37 23.15
CA VAL A 17 -22.53 12.04 22.99
C VAL A 17 -22.12 11.83 21.53
N TYR A 18 -22.99 12.15 20.58
CA TYR A 18 -22.65 12.06 19.15
C TYR A 18 -21.42 12.91 18.80
N MET A 19 -21.34 14.16 19.27
CA MET A 19 -20.18 15.03 19.01
C MET A 19 -18.88 14.51 19.64
N LEU A 20 -18.94 13.87 20.81
CA LEU A 20 -17.74 13.27 21.42
C LEU A 20 -17.18 12.13 20.56
N PHE A 21 -18.05 11.28 20.00
CA PHE A 21 -17.61 10.12 19.23
C PHE A 21 -17.30 10.43 17.76
N TYR A 22 -18.00 11.39 17.14
CA TYR A 22 -17.91 11.65 15.70
C TYR A 22 -17.36 13.04 15.34
N GLY A 23 -16.95 13.81 16.35
CA GLY A 23 -16.56 15.21 16.18
C GLY A 23 -17.76 16.10 15.84
N THR A 24 -17.49 17.40 15.69
CA THR A 24 -18.53 18.35 15.26
C THR A 24 -18.66 18.36 13.73
N PRO A 25 -19.85 18.66 13.17
CA PRO A 25 -20.00 18.83 11.73
C PRO A 25 -19.03 19.87 11.15
N TRP A 26 -18.81 20.98 11.86
CA TRP A 26 -17.86 22.02 11.46
C TRP A 26 -16.41 21.57 11.52
N GLY A 27 -16.04 20.79 12.55
CA GLY A 27 -14.69 20.19 12.66
C GLY A 27 -14.38 19.26 11.49
N ASN A 28 -15.34 18.41 11.09
CA ASN A 28 -15.17 17.54 9.92
C ASN A 28 -15.00 18.34 8.61
N VAL A 29 -15.75 19.44 8.44
CA VAL A 29 -15.62 20.32 7.26
C VAL A 29 -14.29 21.06 7.25
N GLN A 30 -13.82 21.52 8.41
CA GLN A 30 -12.53 22.18 8.56
C GLN A 30 -11.39 21.21 8.27
N ALA A 31 -11.37 20.05 8.93
CA ALA A 31 -10.36 19.01 8.72
C ALA A 31 -10.27 18.60 7.25
N LYS A 32 -11.41 18.47 6.56
CA LYS A 32 -11.41 18.17 5.13
C LYS A 32 -10.69 19.23 4.30
N ARG A 33 -10.94 20.52 4.57
CA ARG A 33 -10.28 21.62 3.85
C ARG A 33 -8.78 21.66 4.13
N GLU A 34 -8.39 21.46 5.38
CA GLU A 34 -6.98 21.45 5.80
C GLU A 34 -6.23 20.29 5.14
N ILE A 35 -6.82 19.09 5.12
CA ILE A 35 -6.28 17.92 4.44
C ILE A 35 -6.12 18.17 2.93
N VAL A 36 -7.15 18.69 2.25
CA VAL A 36 -7.07 18.99 0.81
C VAL A 36 -5.93 19.98 0.55
N HIS A 37 -5.90 21.09 1.27
CA HIS A 37 -4.86 22.12 1.11
C HIS A 37 -3.46 21.57 1.37
N TYR A 38 -3.30 20.73 2.40
CA TYR A 38 -2.02 20.06 2.68
C TYR A 38 -1.57 19.19 1.51
N LEU A 39 -2.44 18.32 1.00
CA LEU A 39 -2.10 17.39 -0.08
C LEU A 39 -1.77 18.15 -1.38
N GLU A 40 -2.59 19.12 -1.76
CA GLU A 40 -2.40 19.91 -2.97
C GLU A 40 -1.10 20.74 -2.91
N ASN A 41 -0.78 21.32 -1.75
CA ASN A 41 0.47 22.05 -1.58
C ASN A 41 1.70 21.13 -1.56
N LYS A 42 1.60 19.95 -0.94
CA LYS A 42 2.71 19.02 -0.79
C LYS A 42 3.06 18.32 -2.12
N TYR A 43 2.04 17.95 -2.90
CA TYR A 43 2.21 17.12 -4.10
C TYR A 43 2.00 17.88 -5.42
N GLY A 44 1.46 19.10 -5.38
CA GLY A 44 1.26 19.93 -6.56
C GLY A 44 0.18 19.42 -7.52
N GLU A 45 -0.74 18.58 -7.05
CA GLU A 45 -1.83 18.00 -7.85
C GLU A 45 -3.15 17.98 -7.05
N PRO A 46 -4.32 17.97 -7.72
CA PRO A 46 -5.62 17.94 -7.04
C PRO A 46 -5.97 16.57 -6.46
N PHE A 47 -6.64 16.57 -5.30
CA PHE A 47 -7.06 15.34 -4.58
C PHE A 47 -8.56 15.28 -4.30
N HIS A 48 -9.11 14.07 -4.37
CA HIS A 48 -10.42 13.74 -3.81
C HIS A 48 -10.26 13.21 -2.39
N VAL A 49 -10.84 13.93 -1.42
CA VAL A 49 -10.82 13.54 -0.01
C VAL A 49 -12.24 13.16 0.44
N LYS A 50 -12.41 11.93 0.93
CA LYS A 50 -13.67 11.48 1.54
C LYS A 50 -13.95 12.23 2.84
N GLN A 51 -15.17 12.13 3.35
CA GLN A 51 -15.53 12.79 4.61
C GLN A 51 -14.61 12.29 5.74
N PRO A 52 -13.90 13.17 6.45
CA PRO A 52 -13.07 12.75 7.58
C PRO A 52 -13.92 12.11 8.67
N ARG A 53 -13.31 11.19 9.41
CA ARG A 53 -13.89 10.56 10.60
C ARG A 53 -13.01 10.91 11.79
N PHE A 54 -13.65 11.42 12.83
CA PHE A 54 -12.97 11.65 14.10
C PHE A 54 -12.74 10.32 14.83
N TRP A 55 -11.52 10.13 15.34
CA TRP A 55 -11.17 9.00 16.18
C TRP A 55 -10.90 9.50 17.60
N ILE A 56 -11.84 9.25 18.51
CA ILE A 56 -11.81 9.81 19.88
C ILE A 56 -10.58 9.38 20.69
N MET A 57 -10.04 8.17 20.46
CA MET A 57 -8.87 7.69 21.22
C MET A 57 -7.62 8.53 20.94
N ASP A 58 -7.49 9.03 19.71
CA ASP A 58 -6.29 9.72 19.25
C ASP A 58 -6.54 11.24 19.11
N GLY A 59 -7.81 11.67 19.25
CA GLY A 59 -8.21 13.07 19.09
C GLY A 59 -8.04 13.61 17.67
N ASN A 60 -7.98 12.71 16.68
CA ASN A 60 -7.51 12.98 15.33
C ASN A 60 -8.61 12.72 14.28
N PHE A 61 -8.57 13.45 13.17
CA PHE A 61 -9.39 13.17 12.00
C PHE A 61 -8.61 12.33 11.00
N HIS A 62 -9.25 11.29 10.47
CA HIS A 62 -8.71 10.47 9.39
C HIS A 62 -9.63 10.50 8.18
N ALA A 63 -9.05 10.55 6.98
CA ALA A 63 -9.79 10.45 5.74
C ALA A 63 -9.09 9.50 4.78
N GLU A 64 -9.88 8.89 3.89
CA GLU A 64 -9.37 8.31 2.66
C GLU A 64 -9.24 9.42 1.61
N ALA A 65 -8.13 9.41 0.89
CA ALA A 65 -7.88 10.33 -0.21
C ALA A 65 -7.38 9.57 -1.45
N SER A 66 -7.55 10.18 -2.63
CA SER A 66 -6.97 9.73 -3.89
C SER A 66 -6.65 10.91 -4.81
N PRO A 67 -5.61 10.84 -5.65
CA PRO A 67 -5.37 11.86 -6.68
C PRO A 67 -6.53 11.90 -7.67
N ALA A 68 -6.90 13.08 -8.15
CA ALA A 68 -7.98 13.21 -9.13
C ALA A 68 -7.69 12.46 -10.44
N ALA A 69 -6.41 12.40 -10.84
CA ALA A 69 -5.95 11.68 -12.02
C ALA A 69 -5.89 10.15 -11.82
N ARG A 70 -5.88 9.65 -10.57
CA ARG A 70 -5.70 8.24 -10.21
C ARG A 70 -6.64 7.84 -9.07
N PRO A 71 -7.97 7.77 -9.33
CA PRO A 71 -8.97 7.55 -8.28
C PRO A 71 -8.89 6.15 -7.64
N ASP A 72 -8.21 5.20 -8.27
CA ASP A 72 -7.93 3.85 -7.78
C ASP A 72 -6.77 3.80 -6.75
N LEU A 73 -5.92 4.82 -6.73
CA LEU A 73 -4.86 4.98 -5.74
C LEU A 73 -5.42 5.60 -4.45
N ILE A 74 -5.96 4.76 -3.58
CA ILE A 74 -6.53 5.16 -2.29
C ILE A 74 -5.47 5.08 -1.19
N PHE A 75 -5.34 6.15 -0.41
CA PHE A 75 -4.45 6.22 0.75
C PHE A 75 -5.14 6.88 1.95
N ILE A 76 -4.55 6.73 3.13
CA ILE A 76 -5.04 7.32 4.38
C ILE A 76 -4.24 8.58 4.69
N VAL A 77 -4.95 9.61 5.15
CA VAL A 77 -4.40 10.86 5.68
C VAL A 77 -5.01 11.13 7.05
N GLY A 78 -4.19 11.58 7.99
CA GLY A 78 -4.56 11.86 9.37
C GLY A 78 -4.08 13.24 9.81
N THR A 79 -4.89 13.93 10.60
CA THR A 79 -4.45 15.13 11.34
C THR A 79 -3.89 14.66 12.68
N GLU A 80 -2.65 14.97 13.04
CA GLU A 80 -2.13 14.68 14.39
C GLU A 80 -2.21 15.92 15.29
N GLN A 81 -2.43 15.70 16.59
CA GLN A 81 -2.28 16.75 17.59
C GLN A 81 -0.80 16.92 17.97
N GLY A 82 -0.21 18.08 17.69
CA GLY A 82 1.16 18.41 18.09
C GLY A 82 1.96 19.12 16.99
N GLU A 83 3.30 19.03 17.07
CA GLU A 83 4.23 19.63 16.10
C GLU A 83 4.24 18.90 14.74
N GLU A 84 3.74 17.65 14.69
CA GLU A 84 3.84 16.76 13.51
C GLU A 84 2.77 17.03 12.42
N GLY A 85 1.76 17.86 12.71
CA GLY A 85 0.82 18.36 11.70
C GLY A 85 -0.02 17.29 11.01
N ILE A 86 -0.18 17.39 9.68
CA ILE A 86 -0.92 16.41 8.87
C ILE A 86 0.05 15.38 8.33
N GLN A 87 -0.26 14.09 8.53
CA GLN A 87 0.48 12.97 7.99
C GLN A 87 -0.34 12.22 6.95
N ASP A 88 0.31 11.70 5.93
CA ASP A 88 -0.33 10.94 4.87
C ASP A 88 0.49 9.70 4.49
N SER A 89 -0.19 8.78 3.81
CA SER A 89 0.41 7.57 3.27
C SER A 89 0.56 7.58 1.75
N TYR A 90 0.38 8.73 1.09
CA TYR A 90 0.31 8.83 -0.36
C TYR A 90 1.51 8.21 -1.04
N LEU A 91 2.73 8.58 -0.64
CA LEU A 91 3.95 8.07 -1.26
C LEU A 91 4.09 6.56 -1.11
N ARG A 92 3.80 6.04 0.09
CA ARG A 92 3.84 4.61 0.35
C ARG A 92 2.88 3.87 -0.57
N GLU A 93 1.65 4.35 -0.69
CA GLU A 93 0.64 3.73 -1.53
C GLU A 93 0.93 3.91 -3.04
N SER A 94 1.43 5.07 -3.48
CA SER A 94 1.78 5.33 -4.88
C SER A 94 2.89 4.41 -5.34
N TRP A 95 3.94 4.26 -4.54
CA TRP A 95 5.05 3.36 -4.86
C TRP A 95 4.64 1.90 -4.81
N ARG A 96 3.77 1.52 -3.86
CA ARG A 96 3.21 0.16 -3.82
C ARG A 96 2.39 -0.13 -5.08
N TYR A 97 1.63 0.85 -5.54
CA TYR A 97 0.83 0.76 -6.77
C TYR A 97 1.73 0.63 -8.01
N GLU A 98 2.76 1.46 -8.13
CA GLU A 98 3.73 1.43 -9.23
C GLU A 98 4.49 0.09 -9.26
N GLY A 99 5.06 -0.32 -8.12
CA GLY A 99 5.73 -1.61 -7.99
C GLY A 99 4.81 -2.79 -8.29
N HIS A 100 3.53 -2.74 -7.87
CA HIS A 100 2.54 -3.75 -8.25
C HIS A 100 2.32 -3.80 -9.76
N ARG A 101 2.14 -2.65 -10.41
CA ARG A 101 1.93 -2.58 -11.87
C ARG A 101 3.11 -3.19 -12.62
N ASP A 102 4.33 -2.83 -12.25
CA ASP A 102 5.54 -3.27 -12.94
C ASP A 102 5.78 -4.78 -12.74
N VAL A 103 5.62 -5.27 -11.51
CA VAL A 103 5.68 -6.72 -11.22
C VAL A 103 4.55 -7.47 -11.94
N ALA A 104 3.34 -6.94 -11.97
CA ALA A 104 2.21 -7.59 -12.66
C ALA A 104 2.47 -7.73 -14.16
N ALA A 105 3.07 -6.71 -14.81
CA ALA A 105 3.45 -6.77 -16.21
C ALA A 105 4.44 -7.90 -16.50
N ILE A 106 5.33 -8.22 -15.56
CA ILE A 106 6.29 -9.32 -15.68
C ILE A 106 5.65 -10.68 -15.41
N VAL A 107 4.78 -10.78 -14.40
CA VAL A 107 4.25 -12.06 -13.91
C VAL A 107 3.10 -12.59 -14.77
N THR A 108 2.23 -11.70 -15.24
CA THR A 108 0.98 -12.07 -15.94
C THR A 108 1.17 -12.86 -17.25
N PRO A 109 2.26 -12.70 -18.02
CA PRO A 109 2.55 -13.56 -19.18
C PRO A 109 2.79 -15.04 -18.81
N TYR A 110 3.33 -15.30 -17.61
CA TYR A 110 3.71 -16.65 -17.17
C TYR A 110 2.67 -17.29 -16.24
N TYR A 111 1.95 -16.46 -15.48
CA TYR A 111 1.04 -16.91 -14.43
C TYR A 111 -0.30 -16.19 -14.42
N LYS A 112 -1.37 -16.98 -14.28
CA LYS A 112 -2.67 -16.48 -13.84
C LYS A 112 -2.70 -16.41 -12.31
N ALA A 113 -1.97 -15.45 -11.76
CA ALA A 113 -1.89 -15.27 -10.31
C ALA A 113 -3.27 -14.90 -9.73
N LYS A 114 -3.59 -15.45 -8.55
CA LYS A 114 -4.78 -15.06 -7.80
C LYS A 114 -4.62 -13.64 -7.27
N LYS A 115 -3.41 -13.31 -6.81
CA LYS A 115 -3.03 -11.97 -6.34
C LYS A 115 -1.50 -11.81 -6.43
N ILE A 116 -1.06 -10.59 -6.66
CA ILE A 116 0.34 -10.18 -6.53
C ILE A 116 0.38 -9.14 -5.41
N PHE A 117 1.05 -9.47 -4.32
CA PHE A 117 1.29 -8.55 -3.22
C PHE A 117 2.67 -7.94 -3.40
N VAL A 118 2.74 -6.63 -3.30
CA VAL A 118 3.99 -5.87 -3.26
C VAL A 118 3.95 -5.05 -2.00
N GLU A 119 4.99 -5.16 -1.19
CA GLU A 119 5.17 -4.37 0.03
C GLU A 119 6.53 -3.66 -0.02
N LEU A 120 6.61 -2.50 0.62
CA LEU A 120 7.85 -1.72 0.67
C LEU A 120 8.67 -2.12 1.89
N TYR A 121 9.90 -2.58 1.65
CA TYR A 121 10.87 -2.89 2.70
C TYR A 121 11.68 -1.63 3.05
N ASN A 122 11.66 -1.24 4.33
CA ASN A 122 12.37 -0.08 4.91
C ASN A 122 12.28 1.21 4.08
N PRO A 123 11.08 1.82 3.95
CA PRO A 123 10.96 3.06 3.20
C PRO A 123 11.60 4.26 3.94
N SER A 124 12.78 4.72 3.52
CA SER A 124 13.37 6.03 3.84
C SER A 124 12.74 7.19 3.05
N PRO A 125 12.04 8.18 3.65
CA PRO A 125 11.33 9.23 2.92
C PRO A 125 12.21 9.92 1.85
N PRO A 126 11.62 10.36 0.73
CA PRO A 126 12.39 11.04 -0.31
C PRO A 126 12.92 12.36 0.25
N ILE A 127 14.14 12.72 -0.15
CA ILE A 127 14.82 13.93 0.34
C ILE A 127 14.32 15.18 -0.42
N ASP A 128 13.84 14.99 -1.65
CA ASP A 128 13.35 16.05 -2.55
C ASP A 128 11.99 15.67 -3.14
N ASN A 129 11.16 16.68 -3.39
CA ASN A 129 9.88 16.57 -4.09
C ASN A 129 10.04 16.04 -5.53
N ALA A 130 11.19 16.28 -6.17
CA ALA A 130 11.48 15.73 -7.50
C ALA A 130 11.52 14.18 -7.52
N ASP A 131 11.76 13.56 -6.38
CA ASP A 131 11.93 12.11 -6.23
C ASP A 131 10.68 11.38 -5.72
N LEU A 132 9.57 12.10 -5.54
CA LEU A 132 8.30 11.55 -5.04
C LEU A 132 7.77 10.40 -5.91
N TYR A 133 8.14 10.34 -7.18
CA TYR A 133 7.68 9.32 -8.15
C TYR A 133 8.77 8.31 -8.54
N ALA A 134 9.94 8.32 -7.87
CA ALA A 134 11.07 7.46 -8.22
C ALA A 134 11.23 6.29 -7.23
N TYR A 135 10.20 5.43 -7.09
CA TYR A 135 10.21 4.36 -6.06
C TYR A 135 11.45 3.46 -6.14
N GLU A 136 11.97 3.24 -7.35
CA GLU A 136 13.11 2.36 -7.61
C GLU A 136 14.40 2.78 -6.89
N LYS A 137 14.60 4.08 -6.70
CA LYS A 137 15.81 4.63 -6.05
C LYS A 137 15.81 4.47 -4.55
N TYR A 138 14.63 4.35 -3.96
CA TYR A 138 14.45 4.53 -2.53
C TYR A 138 14.07 3.24 -1.81
N ARG A 139 13.68 2.18 -2.53
CA ARG A 139 12.98 1.05 -1.90
C ARG A 139 13.51 -0.29 -2.33
N GLN A 140 13.36 -1.26 -1.43
CA GLN A 140 13.38 -2.66 -1.82
C GLN A 140 11.95 -3.22 -1.71
N LEU A 141 11.55 -4.06 -2.65
CA LEU A 141 10.20 -4.63 -2.70
C LEU A 141 10.18 -6.04 -2.11
N ASP A 142 9.27 -6.29 -1.18
CA ASP A 142 8.86 -7.64 -0.80
C ASP A 142 7.69 -8.06 -1.67
N ILE A 143 7.91 -9.05 -2.53
CA ILE A 143 6.95 -9.49 -3.53
C ILE A 143 6.44 -10.90 -3.20
N ILE A 144 5.12 -11.07 -3.15
CA ILE A 144 4.46 -12.37 -3.01
C ILE A 144 3.50 -12.57 -4.18
N ILE A 145 3.75 -13.61 -4.97
CA ILE A 145 2.89 -14.05 -6.06
C ILE A 145 2.03 -15.20 -5.53
N ASP A 146 0.75 -14.94 -5.27
CA ASP A 146 -0.23 -15.95 -4.83
C ASP A 146 -0.70 -16.78 -6.02
N LEU A 147 -0.19 -18.01 -6.09
CA LEU A 147 -0.49 -19.05 -7.07
C LEU A 147 -1.25 -20.22 -6.41
N GLN A 148 -2.04 -20.00 -5.35
CA GLN A 148 -2.75 -21.08 -4.63
C GLN A 148 -3.76 -21.86 -5.49
N LYS A 149 -4.07 -21.39 -6.71
CA LYS A 149 -4.86 -22.12 -7.71
C LYS A 149 -4.02 -23.03 -8.61
N THR A 150 -2.71 -22.94 -8.54
CA THR A 150 -1.73 -23.68 -9.35
C THR A 150 -1.03 -24.70 -8.47
N SER A 151 -1.07 -25.97 -8.89
CA SER A 151 -0.25 -27.03 -8.29
C SER A 151 1.04 -27.21 -9.07
N ILE A 152 2.14 -27.42 -8.37
CA ILE A 152 3.40 -27.84 -8.98
C ILE A 152 3.24 -29.31 -9.36
N ALA A 153 3.08 -29.59 -10.66
CA ALA A 153 3.08 -30.95 -11.20
C ALA A 153 4.52 -31.47 -11.37
N SER A 154 5.43 -30.60 -11.83
CA SER A 154 6.86 -30.87 -11.96
C SER A 154 7.65 -29.65 -11.52
N LYS A 155 8.58 -29.81 -10.56
CA LYS A 155 9.49 -28.73 -10.18
C LYS A 155 10.34 -28.28 -11.37
N GLN A 156 10.64 -29.17 -12.32
CA GLN A 156 11.48 -28.83 -13.48
C GLN A 156 10.74 -27.92 -14.48
N GLU A 157 9.48 -28.22 -14.79
CA GLU A 157 8.67 -27.35 -15.67
C GLU A 157 8.43 -25.98 -15.02
N GLU A 158 8.21 -25.97 -13.71
CA GLU A 158 7.92 -24.76 -12.97
C GLU A 158 9.18 -23.89 -12.79
N ASN A 159 10.35 -24.51 -12.70
CA ASN A 159 11.63 -23.85 -12.58
C ASN A 159 11.90 -22.91 -13.76
N MET A 160 11.58 -23.32 -14.99
CA MET A 160 11.74 -22.48 -16.18
C MET A 160 10.92 -21.19 -16.08
N LYS A 161 9.65 -21.28 -15.68
CA LYS A 161 8.77 -20.10 -15.55
C LYS A 161 9.22 -19.18 -14.44
N ILE A 162 9.63 -19.73 -13.30
CA ILE A 162 10.20 -18.95 -12.19
C ILE A 162 11.47 -18.24 -12.67
N TYR A 163 12.37 -18.94 -13.38
CA TYR A 163 13.59 -18.37 -13.93
C TYR A 163 13.30 -17.20 -14.88
N GLN A 164 12.34 -17.35 -15.78
CA GLN A 164 11.93 -16.29 -16.70
C GLN A 164 11.42 -15.04 -15.97
N VAL A 165 10.59 -15.20 -14.94
CA VAL A 165 10.13 -14.08 -14.09
C VAL A 165 11.31 -13.42 -13.37
N LEU A 166 12.22 -14.22 -12.81
CA LEU A 166 13.40 -13.72 -12.11
C LEU A 166 14.31 -12.91 -13.03
N MET A 167 14.58 -13.39 -14.24
CA MET A 167 15.43 -12.70 -15.21
C MET A 167 14.77 -11.42 -15.72
N ALA A 168 13.45 -11.42 -15.95
CA ALA A 168 12.72 -10.22 -16.32
C ALA A 168 12.75 -9.15 -15.21
N ILE A 169 12.63 -9.55 -13.94
CA ILE A 169 12.79 -8.65 -12.78
C ILE A 169 14.19 -8.03 -12.75
N VAL A 170 15.24 -8.82 -12.98
CA VAL A 170 16.63 -8.32 -13.02
C VAL A 170 16.83 -7.39 -14.21
N GLN A 171 16.32 -7.74 -15.39
CA GLN A 171 16.47 -6.96 -16.61
C GLN A 171 15.77 -5.59 -16.53
N GLN A 172 14.62 -5.51 -15.85
CA GLN A 172 13.90 -4.26 -15.61
C GLN A 172 14.39 -3.53 -14.35
N GLU A 173 15.48 -3.99 -13.73
CA GLU A 173 16.09 -3.37 -12.55
C GLU A 173 15.14 -3.19 -11.35
N ILE A 174 14.06 -3.98 -11.27
CA ILE A 174 13.10 -3.87 -10.16
C ILE A 174 13.83 -4.17 -8.84
N PRO A 175 13.79 -3.25 -7.86
CA PRO A 175 14.63 -3.39 -6.67
C PRO A 175 13.99 -4.34 -5.67
N ILE A 176 14.11 -5.64 -5.87
CA ILE A 176 13.51 -6.62 -4.95
C ILE A 176 14.35 -6.77 -3.67
N LYS A 177 13.69 -7.05 -2.54
CA LYS A 177 14.30 -7.61 -1.32
C LYS A 177 14.12 -9.11 -1.30
N ASN A 178 12.85 -9.54 -1.36
CA ASN A 178 12.43 -10.94 -1.41
C ASN A 178 11.38 -11.13 -2.51
N LEU A 179 11.42 -12.28 -3.16
CA LEU A 179 10.37 -12.75 -4.07
C LEU A 179 9.91 -14.14 -3.64
N SER A 180 8.60 -14.32 -3.51
CA SER A 180 7.99 -15.61 -3.15
C SER A 180 6.89 -15.99 -4.13
N PHE A 181 6.84 -17.27 -4.51
CA PHE A 181 5.76 -17.88 -5.30
C PHE A 181 5.05 -18.90 -4.43
N TRP A 182 3.77 -18.64 -4.12
CA TRP A 182 2.97 -19.43 -3.19
C TRP A 182 2.05 -20.34 -3.98
N PHE A 183 2.45 -21.58 -4.17
CA PHE A 183 1.65 -22.60 -4.86
C PHE A 183 0.67 -23.28 -3.92
N LYS A 184 -0.29 -24.01 -4.49
CA LYS A 184 -1.23 -24.83 -3.70
C LYS A 184 -0.50 -25.85 -2.81
N ASN A 185 0.59 -26.42 -3.29
CA ASN A 185 1.33 -27.53 -2.67
C ASN A 185 2.82 -27.21 -2.45
N GLY A 186 3.21 -25.94 -2.43
CA GLY A 186 4.62 -25.58 -2.26
C GLY A 186 4.87 -24.09 -2.19
N LEU A 187 6.10 -23.76 -1.80
CA LEU A 187 6.61 -22.39 -1.73
C LEU A 187 7.97 -22.37 -2.43
N PHE A 188 8.16 -21.41 -3.31
CA PHE A 188 9.49 -20.98 -3.73
C PHE A 188 9.74 -19.59 -3.17
N ARG A 189 10.92 -19.36 -2.58
CA ARG A 189 11.33 -18.05 -2.08
C ARG A 189 12.79 -17.84 -2.42
N ILE A 190 13.13 -16.62 -2.83
CA ILE A 190 14.51 -16.18 -3.05
C ILE A 190 14.67 -14.72 -2.63
N ASN A 191 15.82 -14.37 -2.06
CA ASN A 191 16.16 -12.97 -1.77
C ASN A 191 17.11 -12.39 -2.84
N LYS A 192 17.28 -11.06 -2.86
CA LYS A 192 18.15 -10.37 -3.83
C LYS A 192 19.57 -10.93 -3.87
N THR A 193 20.18 -11.18 -2.72
CA THR A 193 21.56 -11.67 -2.62
C THR A 193 21.70 -13.06 -3.25
N GLU A 194 20.75 -13.95 -2.99
CA GLU A 194 20.70 -15.30 -3.58
C GLU A 194 20.44 -15.22 -5.09
N LEU A 195 19.53 -14.35 -5.53
CA LEU A 195 19.23 -14.15 -6.96
C LEU A 195 20.46 -13.71 -7.75
N LEU A 196 21.27 -12.80 -7.20
CA LEU A 196 22.50 -12.33 -7.85
C LEU A 196 23.58 -13.41 -7.97
N GLN A 197 23.46 -14.53 -7.25
CA GLN A 197 24.38 -15.66 -7.36
C GLN A 197 23.97 -16.63 -8.48
N LEU A 198 22.72 -16.58 -8.95
CA LEU A 198 22.21 -17.46 -9.99
C LEU A 198 22.69 -17.01 -11.37
N ARG A 199 23.34 -17.91 -12.10
CA ARG A 199 23.86 -17.66 -13.45
C ARG A 199 23.02 -18.27 -14.55
N ASN A 200 22.26 -19.31 -14.22
CA ASN A 200 21.46 -20.07 -15.19
C ASN A 200 20.30 -20.80 -14.51
N GLU A 201 19.43 -21.37 -15.33
CA GLU A 201 18.26 -22.14 -14.90
C GLU A 201 18.61 -23.39 -14.06
N THR A 202 19.70 -24.09 -14.40
CA THR A 202 20.13 -25.31 -13.70
C THR A 202 20.51 -25.02 -12.25
N GLU A 203 21.17 -23.89 -12.02
CA GLU A 203 21.49 -23.41 -10.67
C GLU A 203 20.24 -23.07 -9.86
N LEU A 204 19.22 -22.45 -10.49
CA LEU A 204 17.93 -22.18 -9.83
C LEU A 204 17.25 -23.48 -9.41
N PHE A 205 17.24 -24.49 -10.29
CA PHE A 205 16.63 -25.79 -9.98
C PHE A 205 17.33 -26.45 -8.81
N THR A 206 18.66 -26.44 -8.82
CA THR A 206 19.49 -26.98 -7.73
C THR A 206 19.21 -26.24 -6.42
N TYR A 207 19.10 -24.92 -6.46
CA TYR A 207 18.73 -24.10 -5.30
C TYR A 207 17.35 -24.51 -4.77
N TRP A 208 16.34 -24.65 -5.62
CA TRP A 208 14.98 -24.97 -5.19
C TRP A 208 14.84 -26.39 -4.62
N VAL A 209 15.57 -27.37 -5.15
CA VAL A 209 15.52 -28.73 -4.63
C VAL A 209 16.29 -28.87 -3.31
N SER A 210 17.25 -27.98 -3.03
CA SER A 210 18.04 -27.98 -1.79
C SER A 210 17.31 -27.41 -0.57
N LYS A 211 16.15 -26.77 -0.76
CA LYS A 211 15.33 -26.10 0.26
C LYS A 211 14.07 -26.92 0.55
#